data_AF-A0A8S3RFM7-F1
#
_entry.id   AF-A0A8S3RFM7-F1
#
_cell.length_a   1.000
_cell.length_b   1.000
_cell.length_c   1.000
_cell.angle_alpha   90.00
_cell.angle_beta   90.00
_cell.angle_gamma   90.00
#
_symmetry.space_group_name_H-M   'P 1'
#
loop_
_entity.id
_entity.type
_entity.pdbx_description
1 polymer ?
#
loop_
_entity_poly.entity_id
_entity_poly.type
_entity_poly.pdbx_seq_one_letter_code
_entity_poly.pdbx_strand_id
1 'polypeptide(L)'
;MAARDLSKTFDEFESDELSLETSVPTDLTLSPERETDRFAGDRKDRRTKITRQLIERKQLMHDMQLLRIELSQKNLTLENVKAESLQRVEELEERLNDALHQKQILTARLESQLTIQEQESKRRQNLVKEELEDVRRKQQQLEGTNEKLQEREGGIGQSEEDLSLRDYVAMKFYEAVRPVQTECDELRLRTSTLEADARSSSKQISELQSKLDQERDEHGDIRVKYQKLVMDLSETKSQVKQEDYKVNNYDQLKHERDNLEHDRLESQRQLTVLDGSHHTLQKERDELHSDFTAAKQSLSLLKQDKDYLTKQVSDLTNRCTYAEEKLQQINAQLDDAKRSREEMYENMSSSRNLREARDMSMSEKDRAQNTERETSTKYEQLMTQFRELQMNGDNKVVELQNDLKLKGFEVERTLMVHEETVRNLKEAQLEIEKHQKKIEVLTKEYYVLQTSMEKKVVELESHISDKKAKLETYEKVEKELDDIVMQAAEVEDETEAEKVLFSYGYGANIPSTSKRRLQQSVHLARRVLQLEKINSNQKKEIDVEKLKLKQLAEELKNSNSILDQAQQPYNYLIESIRQRDNQIMKQKDYTATLENDVKKFTKEKEDLNGQRTRCL
;
A
#
# COMPACT_ATOMS: atom_id res chain seq x y z
N MET A 1 44.67 -27.08 -0.80
CA MET A 1 43.69 -27.68 0.14
C MET A 1 43.39 -26.68 1.25
N ALA A 2 42.30 -26.87 1.99
CA ALA A 2 41.89 -26.02 3.14
C ALA A 2 41.49 -24.56 2.81
N ALA A 3 40.55 -24.40 1.87
CA ALA A 3 39.42 -23.52 2.15
C ALA A 3 38.38 -24.35 2.95
N ARG A 4 37.65 -23.74 3.88
CA ARG A 4 36.58 -24.37 4.65
C ARG A 4 35.40 -23.41 4.74
N ASP A 5 34.19 -23.94 4.55
CA ASP A 5 32.99 -23.13 4.41
C ASP A 5 32.62 -22.37 5.68
N LEU A 6 32.39 -21.06 5.55
CA LEU A 6 31.78 -20.20 6.58
C LEU A 6 30.43 -19.63 6.13
N SER A 7 29.93 -20.04 4.97
CA SER A 7 28.73 -19.49 4.31
C SER A 7 27.41 -20.19 4.70
N LYS A 8 27.36 -20.93 5.83
CA LYS A 8 26.22 -21.81 6.19
C LYS A 8 25.63 -21.54 7.59
N THR A 9 25.74 -20.31 8.07
CA THR A 9 25.25 -19.92 9.41
C THR A 9 24.39 -18.65 9.40
N PHE A 10 23.75 -18.33 8.27
CA PHE A 10 22.92 -17.12 8.12
C PHE A 10 21.49 -17.37 7.61
N ASP A 11 21.22 -18.47 6.90
CA ASP A 11 19.93 -18.70 6.19
C ASP A 11 18.74 -19.12 7.09
N GLU A 12 18.93 -19.27 8.41
CA GLU A 12 17.96 -19.95 9.29
C GLU A 12 17.13 -19.01 10.19
N PHE A 13 17.04 -17.72 9.85
CA PHE A 13 16.27 -16.72 10.63
C PHE A 13 15.41 -15.72 9.81
N GLU A 14 15.31 -15.85 8.49
CA GLU A 14 14.42 -15.01 7.66
C GLU A 14 13.00 -15.59 7.50
N SER A 15 12.31 -15.87 8.62
CA SER A 15 10.89 -16.27 8.57
C SER A 15 10.10 -15.92 9.85
N ASP A 16 9.78 -14.64 10.03
CA ASP A 16 8.70 -14.16 10.92
C ASP A 16 8.17 -12.82 10.38
N GLU A 17 7.12 -12.85 9.56
CA GLU A 17 6.49 -11.62 9.04
C GLU A 17 5.78 -10.86 10.17
N LEU A 18 6.01 -9.55 10.25
CA LEU A 18 5.55 -8.72 11.37
C LEU A 18 4.06 -8.33 11.23
N SER A 19 3.15 -9.28 11.47
CA SER A 19 1.70 -9.05 11.43
C SER A 19 1.22 -8.13 12.57
N LEU A 20 1.08 -6.83 12.27
CA LEU A 20 0.57 -5.81 13.19
C LEU A 20 -0.96 -5.86 13.36
N GLU A 21 -1.46 -6.75 14.23
CA GLU A 21 -2.84 -6.65 14.73
C GLU A 21 -2.91 -5.88 16.06
N THR A 22 -3.60 -4.73 16.04
CA THR A 22 -3.90 -3.93 17.23
C THR A 22 -5.30 -4.25 17.77
N SER A 23 -5.45 -5.36 18.50
CA SER A 23 -6.71 -5.70 19.19
C SER A 23 -6.78 -5.02 20.57
N VAL A 24 -7.82 -4.20 20.79
CA VAL A 24 -8.09 -3.56 22.09
C VAL A 24 -9.02 -4.47 22.91
N PRO A 25 -8.60 -4.99 24.08
CA PRO A 25 -9.46 -5.84 24.91
C PRO A 25 -10.63 -5.03 25.48
N THR A 26 -11.81 -5.23 24.90
CA THR A 26 -13.07 -4.69 25.41
C THR A 26 -13.81 -5.83 26.12
N ASP A 27 -13.71 -5.90 27.44
CA ASP A 27 -14.52 -6.83 28.23
C ASP A 27 -15.16 -6.10 29.42
N LEU A 28 -16.47 -6.29 29.54
CA LEU A 28 -17.39 -5.59 30.43
C LEU A 28 -18.40 -6.58 31.00
N THR A 29 -17.97 -7.46 31.92
CA THR A 29 -18.92 -8.17 32.79
C THR A 29 -18.39 -8.41 34.21
N LEU A 30 -19.36 -8.59 35.11
CA LEU A 30 -19.26 -9.06 36.50
C LEU A 30 -18.74 -8.10 37.59
N SER A 31 -19.51 -8.11 38.68
CA SER A 31 -19.46 -7.29 39.89
C SER A 31 -20.45 -7.93 40.87
N PRO A 32 -20.53 -7.50 42.15
CA PRO A 32 -19.41 -7.21 43.06
C PRO A 32 -19.61 -7.87 44.45
N GLU A 33 -18.55 -8.30 45.11
CA GLU A 33 -18.59 -8.56 46.56
C GLU A 33 -17.56 -7.73 47.33
N ARG A 34 -17.93 -7.31 48.54
CA ARG A 34 -17.22 -6.32 49.36
C ARG A 34 -16.63 -6.97 50.60
N GLU A 35 -15.31 -7.06 50.70
CA GLU A 35 -14.65 -7.18 52.01
C GLU A 35 -13.44 -6.23 52.16
N THR A 36 -13.52 -5.41 53.20
CA THR A 36 -12.43 -4.69 53.89
C THR A 36 -11.43 -3.85 53.05
N ASP A 37 -11.67 -2.54 53.03
CA ASP A 37 -10.66 -1.56 52.63
C ASP A 37 -9.50 -1.48 53.64
N ARG A 38 -8.33 -2.01 53.27
CA ARG A 38 -7.02 -1.53 53.79
C ARG A 38 -5.78 -1.81 52.92
N PHE A 39 -5.93 -2.32 51.69
CA PHE A 39 -4.80 -2.68 50.80
C PHE A 39 -4.91 -2.13 49.35
N ALA A 40 -5.79 -1.15 49.11
CA ALA A 40 -6.09 -0.66 47.75
C ALA A 40 -4.91 0.02 47.02
N GLY A 41 -3.96 0.64 47.75
CA GLY A 41 -2.83 1.36 47.17
C GLY A 41 -1.82 0.45 46.44
N ASP A 42 -1.33 -0.59 47.14
CA ASP A 42 -0.25 -1.46 46.65
C ASP A 42 -0.65 -2.23 45.38
N ARG A 43 -1.93 -2.64 45.23
CA ARG A 43 -2.41 -3.26 43.98
C ARG A 43 -2.36 -2.31 42.78
N LYS A 44 -2.58 -1.01 42.98
CA LYS A 44 -2.53 -0.02 41.89
C LYS A 44 -1.09 0.28 41.48
N ASP A 45 -0.21 0.45 42.47
CA ASP A 45 1.22 0.71 42.29
C ASP A 45 1.99 -0.48 41.69
N ARG A 46 1.62 -1.72 42.05
CA ARG A 46 2.16 -2.91 41.37
C ARG A 46 1.71 -2.96 39.92
N ARG A 47 0.46 -2.60 39.59
CA ARG A 47 -0.06 -2.64 38.21
C ARG A 47 0.62 -1.58 37.33
N THR A 48 0.87 -0.37 37.85
CA THR A 48 1.64 0.68 37.14
C THR A 48 3.12 0.33 37.01
N LYS A 49 3.76 -0.27 38.04
CA LYS A 49 5.13 -0.79 37.93
C LYS A 49 5.26 -1.90 36.89
N ILE A 50 4.32 -2.86 36.86
CA ILE A 50 4.30 -3.94 35.86
C ILE A 50 4.11 -3.37 34.44
N THR A 51 3.19 -2.42 34.22
CA THR A 51 3.05 -1.80 32.88
C THR A 51 4.27 -0.97 32.50
N ARG A 52 4.91 -0.29 33.45
CA ARG A 52 6.16 0.47 33.19
C ARG A 52 7.30 -0.47 32.80
N GLN A 53 7.51 -1.55 33.55
CA GLN A 53 8.49 -2.59 33.20
C GLN A 53 8.18 -3.27 31.85
N LEU A 54 6.90 -3.41 31.49
CA LEU A 54 6.50 -3.94 30.19
C LEU A 54 6.82 -2.96 29.04
N ILE A 55 6.67 -1.65 29.27
CA ILE A 55 7.04 -0.60 28.31
C ILE A 55 8.56 -0.53 28.17
N GLU A 56 9.31 -0.49 29.28
CA GLU A 56 10.78 -0.48 29.30
C GLU A 56 11.34 -1.75 28.62
N ARG A 57 10.73 -2.93 28.85
CA ARG A 57 11.09 -4.16 28.12
C ARG A 57 10.78 -4.11 26.63
N LYS A 58 9.66 -3.47 26.21
CA LYS A 58 9.33 -3.29 24.79
C LYS A 58 10.28 -2.30 24.11
N GLN A 59 10.69 -1.24 24.79
CA GLN A 59 11.70 -0.29 24.30
C GLN A 59 13.04 -1.01 24.11
N LEU A 60 13.56 -1.70 25.13
CA LEU A 60 14.82 -2.46 25.03
C LEU A 60 14.80 -3.54 23.93
N MET A 61 13.65 -4.19 23.67
CA MET A 61 13.49 -5.10 22.54
C MET A 61 13.56 -4.39 21.19
N HIS A 62 12.94 -3.21 21.06
CA HIS A 62 12.99 -2.39 19.85
C HIS A 62 14.39 -1.81 19.60
N ASP A 63 15.04 -1.29 20.64
CA ASP A 63 16.41 -0.78 20.58
C ASP A 63 17.39 -1.91 20.18
N MET A 64 17.19 -3.13 20.69
CA MET A 64 17.96 -4.32 20.26
C MET A 64 17.66 -4.71 18.80
N GLN A 65 16.43 -4.54 18.30
CA GLN A 65 16.11 -4.74 16.88
C GLN A 65 16.79 -3.69 15.99
N LEU A 66 16.77 -2.41 16.38
CA LEU A 66 17.46 -1.33 15.68
C LEU A 66 18.97 -1.58 15.63
N LEU A 67 19.60 -1.97 16.75
CA LEU A 67 21.03 -2.31 16.80
C LEU A 67 21.38 -3.55 15.95
N ARG A 68 20.48 -4.53 15.82
CA ARG A 68 20.66 -5.67 14.89
C ARG A 68 20.58 -5.22 13.43
N ILE A 69 19.66 -4.33 13.08
CA ILE A 69 19.54 -3.77 11.72
C ILE A 69 20.77 -2.93 11.38
N GLU A 70 21.22 -2.06 12.30
CA GLU A 70 22.44 -1.28 12.09
C GLU A 70 23.66 -2.19 11.95
N LEU A 71 23.84 -3.18 12.82
CA LEU A 71 24.96 -4.12 12.73
C LEU A 71 24.94 -4.94 11.42
N SER A 72 23.76 -5.35 10.95
CA SER A 72 23.59 -5.99 9.63
C SER A 72 23.99 -5.04 8.48
N GLN A 73 23.54 -3.79 8.51
CA GLN A 73 23.93 -2.77 7.53
C GLN A 73 25.45 -2.49 7.56
N LYS A 74 26.07 -2.40 8.74
CA LYS A 74 27.53 -2.23 8.87
C LYS A 74 28.30 -3.43 8.31
N ASN A 75 27.83 -4.66 8.57
CA ASN A 75 28.42 -5.87 7.99
C ASN A 75 28.32 -5.85 6.46
N LEU A 76 27.16 -5.52 5.89
CA LEU A 76 26.99 -5.38 4.44
C LEU A 76 27.94 -4.34 3.83
N THR A 77 28.12 -3.18 4.48
CA THR A 77 29.10 -2.18 4.02
C THR A 77 30.55 -2.66 4.13
N LEU A 78 30.89 -3.47 5.14
CA LEU A 78 32.20 -4.10 5.27
C LEU A 78 32.45 -5.15 4.19
N GLU A 79 31.44 -5.96 3.84
CA GLU A 79 31.54 -6.96 2.79
C GLU A 79 31.67 -6.32 1.40
N ASN A 80 30.93 -5.24 1.12
CA ASN A 80 31.08 -4.47 -0.11
C ASN A 80 32.49 -3.86 -0.24
N VAL A 81 32.99 -3.16 0.79
CA VAL A 81 34.36 -2.60 0.78
C VAL A 81 35.43 -3.69 0.70
N LYS A 82 35.18 -4.87 1.26
CA LYS A 82 36.06 -6.04 1.13
C LYS A 82 36.05 -6.63 -0.29
N ALA A 83 34.90 -6.66 -0.96
CA ALA A 83 34.79 -7.08 -2.36
C ALA A 83 35.48 -6.08 -3.30
N GLU A 84 35.23 -4.78 -3.13
CA GLU A 84 35.89 -3.70 -3.87
C GLU A 84 37.42 -3.75 -3.71
N SER A 85 37.92 -3.96 -2.49
CA SER A 85 39.36 -4.06 -2.23
C SER A 85 39.98 -5.36 -2.74
N LEU A 86 39.25 -6.48 -2.78
CA LEU A 86 39.68 -7.71 -3.45
C LEU A 86 39.80 -7.51 -4.97
N GLN A 87 38.75 -6.99 -5.63
CA GLN A 87 38.80 -6.65 -7.05
C GLN A 87 39.97 -5.68 -7.34
N ARG A 88 40.22 -4.70 -6.45
CA ARG A 88 41.31 -3.76 -6.60
C ARG A 88 42.70 -4.39 -6.48
N VAL A 89 42.84 -5.48 -5.72
CA VAL A 89 44.07 -6.28 -5.69
C VAL A 89 44.22 -7.08 -6.99
N GLU A 90 43.16 -7.74 -7.46
CA GLU A 90 43.16 -8.50 -8.73
C GLU A 90 43.52 -7.60 -9.92
N GLU A 91 42.94 -6.40 -10.02
CA GLU A 91 43.28 -5.37 -11.03
C GLU A 91 44.76 -4.94 -10.98
N LEU A 92 45.39 -4.95 -9.80
CA LEU A 92 46.80 -4.57 -9.61
C LEU A 92 47.75 -5.73 -9.88
N GLU A 93 47.34 -6.97 -9.56
CA GLU A 93 48.09 -8.19 -9.89
C GLU A 93 48.11 -8.44 -11.40
N GLU A 94 46.99 -8.26 -12.11
CA GLU A 94 46.95 -8.35 -13.57
C GLU A 94 47.91 -7.33 -14.23
N ARG A 95 47.84 -6.05 -13.81
CA ARG A 95 48.75 -5.00 -14.29
C ARG A 95 50.22 -5.26 -13.96
N LEU A 96 50.51 -5.87 -12.81
CA LEU A 96 51.87 -6.28 -12.44
C LEU A 96 52.37 -7.41 -13.35
N ASN A 97 51.52 -8.40 -13.65
CA ASN A 97 51.85 -9.49 -14.57
C ASN A 97 52.09 -8.98 -16.00
N ASP A 98 51.26 -8.06 -16.49
CA ASP A 98 51.48 -7.36 -17.77
C ASP A 98 52.82 -6.61 -17.80
N ALA A 99 53.13 -5.83 -16.76
CA ALA A 99 54.39 -5.10 -16.67
C ALA A 99 55.61 -6.04 -16.61
N LEU A 100 55.48 -7.18 -15.92
CA LEU A 100 56.50 -8.24 -15.90
C LEU A 100 56.68 -8.91 -17.26
N HIS A 101 55.59 -9.17 -18.00
CA HIS A 101 55.66 -9.74 -19.33
C HIS A 101 56.27 -8.77 -20.36
N GLN A 102 55.87 -7.49 -20.33
CA GLN A 102 56.49 -6.44 -21.13
C GLN A 102 58.00 -6.30 -20.83
N LYS A 103 58.39 -6.37 -19.54
CA LYS A 103 59.79 -6.40 -19.12
C LYS A 103 60.53 -7.61 -19.72
N GLN A 104 59.96 -8.81 -19.67
CA GLN A 104 60.57 -10.01 -20.27
C GLN A 104 60.77 -9.86 -21.78
N ILE A 105 59.78 -9.33 -22.50
CA ILE A 105 59.88 -9.05 -23.95
C ILE A 105 61.00 -8.05 -24.24
N LEU A 106 61.12 -6.99 -23.44
CA LEU A 106 62.18 -5.99 -23.60
C LEU A 106 63.58 -6.55 -23.29
N THR A 107 63.72 -7.37 -22.24
CA THR A 107 64.97 -8.08 -21.94
C THR A 107 65.38 -8.99 -23.09
N ALA A 108 64.48 -9.85 -23.58
CA ALA A 108 64.77 -10.76 -24.69
C ALA A 108 65.13 -10.02 -26.00
N ARG A 109 64.49 -8.87 -26.27
CA ARG A 109 64.86 -8.00 -27.40
C ARG A 109 66.25 -7.40 -27.23
N LEU A 110 66.62 -6.95 -26.03
CA LEU A 110 67.95 -6.40 -25.75
C LEU A 110 69.04 -7.46 -25.85
N GLU A 111 68.81 -8.67 -25.31
CA GLU A 111 69.72 -9.81 -25.44
C GLU A 111 69.89 -10.24 -26.91
N SER A 112 68.81 -10.22 -27.70
CA SER A 112 68.88 -10.45 -29.15
C SER A 112 69.70 -9.37 -29.88
N GLN A 113 69.54 -8.09 -29.53
CA GLN A 113 70.35 -7.01 -30.12
C GLN A 113 71.83 -7.11 -29.73
N LEU A 114 72.15 -7.40 -28.47
CA LEU A 114 73.52 -7.57 -27.98
C LEU A 114 74.21 -8.76 -28.65
N THR A 115 73.52 -9.90 -28.78
CA THR A 115 74.09 -11.09 -29.46
C THR A 115 74.29 -10.88 -30.95
N ILE A 116 73.42 -10.11 -31.64
CA ILE A 116 73.65 -9.68 -33.03
C ILE A 116 74.88 -8.75 -33.11
N GLN A 117 74.97 -7.74 -32.24
CA GLN A 117 76.08 -6.79 -32.22
C GLN A 117 77.43 -7.47 -31.92
N GLU A 118 77.45 -8.46 -31.03
CA GLU A 118 78.62 -9.31 -30.80
C GLU A 118 79.02 -10.10 -32.05
N GLN A 119 78.06 -10.71 -32.74
CA GLN A 119 78.35 -11.47 -33.97
C GLN A 119 78.87 -10.56 -35.08
N GLU A 120 78.31 -9.37 -35.26
CA GLU A 120 78.85 -8.38 -36.20
C GLU A 120 80.25 -7.89 -35.84
N SER A 121 80.51 -7.67 -34.55
CA SER A 121 81.84 -7.27 -34.06
C SER A 121 82.87 -8.38 -34.34
N LYS A 122 82.52 -9.64 -34.06
CA LYS A 122 83.35 -10.82 -34.37
C LYS A 122 83.57 -10.99 -35.88
N ARG A 123 82.54 -10.78 -36.71
CA ARG A 123 82.66 -10.78 -38.19
C ARG A 123 83.60 -9.68 -38.68
N ARG A 124 83.44 -8.44 -38.21
CA ARG A 124 84.33 -7.30 -38.54
C ARG A 124 85.77 -7.57 -38.11
N GLN A 125 85.98 -8.13 -36.92
CA GLN A 125 87.32 -8.50 -36.43
C GLN A 125 87.96 -9.61 -37.28
N ASN A 126 87.19 -10.55 -37.82
CA ASN A 126 87.71 -11.60 -38.69
C ASN A 126 88.04 -11.07 -40.10
N LEU A 127 87.20 -10.21 -40.69
CA LEU A 127 87.52 -9.54 -41.97
C LEU A 127 88.83 -8.75 -41.87
N VAL A 128 89.03 -7.97 -40.80
CA VAL A 128 90.29 -7.23 -40.57
C VAL A 128 91.49 -8.16 -40.40
N LYS A 129 91.33 -9.37 -39.84
CA LYS A 129 92.42 -10.38 -39.80
C LYS A 129 92.74 -10.93 -41.19
N GLU A 130 91.71 -11.24 -41.99
CA GLU A 130 91.87 -11.73 -43.37
C GLU A 130 92.55 -10.68 -44.26
N GLU A 131 92.14 -9.41 -44.16
CA GLU A 131 92.78 -8.27 -44.84
C GLU A 131 94.25 -8.10 -44.40
N LEU A 132 94.55 -8.19 -43.11
CA LEU A 132 95.92 -8.12 -42.59
C LEU A 132 96.78 -9.32 -43.05
N GLU A 133 96.21 -10.52 -43.14
CA GLU A 133 96.90 -11.67 -43.74
C GLU A 133 97.18 -11.46 -45.23
N ASP A 134 96.22 -10.96 -46.00
CA ASP A 134 96.42 -10.69 -47.43
C ASP A 134 97.42 -9.56 -47.69
N VAL A 135 97.45 -8.53 -46.85
CA VAL A 135 98.52 -7.51 -46.87
C VAL A 135 99.86 -8.16 -46.55
N ARG A 136 99.94 -9.06 -45.57
CA ARG A 136 101.18 -9.78 -45.22
C ARG A 136 101.66 -10.70 -46.34
N ARG A 137 100.76 -11.42 -47.01
CA ARG A 137 101.05 -12.25 -48.19
C ARG A 137 101.56 -11.39 -49.36
N LYS A 138 100.92 -10.24 -49.63
CA LYS A 138 101.37 -9.26 -50.64
C LYS A 138 102.73 -8.68 -50.30
N GLN A 139 103.00 -8.37 -49.03
CA GLN A 139 104.31 -7.87 -48.61
C GLN A 139 105.41 -8.93 -48.82
N GLN A 140 105.17 -10.20 -48.46
CA GLN A 140 106.12 -11.29 -48.75
C GLN A 140 106.36 -11.49 -50.26
N GLN A 141 105.32 -11.29 -51.09
CA GLN A 141 105.46 -11.30 -52.55
C GLN A 141 106.25 -10.09 -53.08
N LEU A 142 106.09 -8.91 -52.49
CA LEU A 142 106.87 -7.71 -52.83
C LEU A 142 108.33 -7.83 -52.40
N GLU A 143 108.60 -8.38 -51.22
CA GLU A 143 109.95 -8.69 -50.74
C GLU A 143 110.64 -9.69 -51.69
N GLY A 144 109.99 -10.82 -52.00
CA GLY A 144 110.49 -11.83 -52.95
C GLY A 144 110.37 -11.50 -54.44
N THR A 145 109.93 -10.28 -54.80
CA THR A 145 110.05 -9.72 -56.17
C THR A 145 111.08 -8.59 -56.22
N ASN A 146 111.25 -7.79 -55.17
CA ASN A 146 112.38 -6.88 -55.03
C ASN A 146 113.72 -7.63 -55.05
N GLU A 147 113.81 -8.78 -54.37
CA GLU A 147 114.96 -9.68 -54.40
C GLU A 147 115.32 -10.06 -55.87
N LYS A 148 114.31 -10.42 -56.67
CA LYS A 148 114.45 -10.79 -58.10
C LYS A 148 114.61 -9.60 -59.06
N LEU A 149 114.36 -8.38 -58.59
CA LEU A 149 114.63 -7.15 -59.33
C LEU A 149 116.05 -6.66 -59.07
N GLN A 150 116.59 -6.83 -57.84
CA GLN A 150 118.02 -6.71 -57.57
C GLN A 150 118.86 -7.68 -58.41
N GLU A 151 118.35 -8.88 -58.71
CA GLU A 151 118.97 -9.81 -59.68
C GLU A 151 118.87 -9.36 -61.16
N ARG A 152 118.09 -8.31 -61.49
CA ARG A 152 117.71 -7.98 -62.88
C ARG A 152 117.96 -6.55 -63.37
N GLU A 153 118.36 -5.60 -62.52
CA GLU A 153 118.69 -4.23 -62.97
C GLU A 153 120.05 -4.14 -63.70
N GLY A 154 120.15 -4.77 -64.88
CA GLY A 154 121.33 -4.72 -65.74
C GLY A 154 121.04 -4.93 -67.24
N GLY A 155 120.43 -3.96 -67.94
CA GLY A 155 120.38 -3.97 -69.44
C GLY A 155 119.39 -3.10 -70.25
N ILE A 156 119.58 -1.77 -70.32
CA ILE A 156 119.66 -0.85 -71.51
C ILE A 156 118.81 -1.07 -72.85
N GLY A 157 117.91 -0.12 -73.26
CA GLY A 157 118.00 0.77 -74.50
C GLY A 157 117.25 0.62 -75.90
N GLN A 158 116.23 1.48 -76.20
CA GLN A 158 115.84 2.37 -77.41
C GLN A 158 115.74 1.98 -78.96
N SER A 159 114.77 2.57 -79.78
CA SER A 159 114.85 3.15 -81.21
C SER A 159 113.64 2.99 -82.25
N GLU A 160 113.34 3.99 -83.15
CA GLU A 160 112.18 4.19 -84.13
C GLU A 160 112.56 5.04 -85.44
N GLU A 161 111.82 5.52 -86.51
CA GLU A 161 110.40 5.70 -87.05
C GLU A 161 110.30 6.09 -88.61
N ASP A 162 109.21 6.74 -89.18
CA ASP A 162 108.96 7.47 -90.52
C ASP A 162 108.08 6.92 -91.72
N LEU A 163 107.23 7.78 -92.42
CA LEU A 163 106.80 7.78 -93.89
C LEU A 163 105.78 8.90 -94.39
N SER A 164 105.52 9.12 -95.73
CA SER A 164 104.59 10.19 -96.30
C SER A 164 104.04 10.11 -97.80
N LEU A 165 103.29 11.15 -98.31
CA LEU A 165 102.91 11.57 -99.73
C LEU A 165 101.53 11.18 -100.42
N ARG A 166 100.88 12.05 -101.28
CA ARG A 166 99.56 11.75 -101.99
C ARG A 166 99.02 12.40 -103.35
N ASP A 167 98.66 13.70 -103.53
CA ASP A 167 97.25 14.13 -103.92
C ASP A 167 96.64 14.52 -105.34
N TYR A 168 97.34 15.00 -106.40
CA TYR A 168 96.87 15.88 -107.54
C TYR A 168 95.38 15.97 -108.07
N VAL A 169 94.59 14.89 -108.17
CA VAL A 169 93.39 14.82 -109.06
C VAL A 169 92.18 15.67 -108.61
N ALA A 170 92.06 15.97 -107.32
CA ALA A 170 90.83 16.54 -106.73
C ALA A 170 90.38 17.91 -107.31
N MET A 171 91.30 18.68 -107.88
CA MET A 171 91.07 20.10 -108.18
C MET A 171 90.03 20.35 -109.28
N LYS A 172 89.90 19.49 -110.29
CA LYS A 172 89.08 19.79 -111.48
C LYS A 172 87.57 19.57 -111.34
N PHE A 173 87.12 18.78 -110.37
CA PHE A 173 85.67 18.63 -110.11
C PHE A 173 85.03 19.90 -109.51
N TYR A 174 85.83 20.77 -108.87
CA TYR A 174 85.35 21.92 -108.11
C TYR A 174 84.78 23.05 -108.99
N GLU A 175 85.30 23.21 -110.22
CA GLU A 175 84.99 24.35 -111.09
C GLU A 175 83.54 24.34 -111.62
N ALA A 176 82.98 23.16 -111.90
CA ALA A 176 81.67 23.03 -112.56
C ALA A 176 80.48 22.98 -111.60
N VAL A 177 80.67 22.48 -110.38
CA VAL A 177 79.56 22.21 -109.42
C VAL A 177 79.12 23.48 -108.67
N ARG A 178 80.06 24.39 -108.43
CA ARG A 178 79.90 25.55 -107.55
C ARG A 178 78.77 26.54 -107.91
N PRO A 179 78.54 26.96 -109.17
CA PRO A 179 77.51 27.96 -109.47
C PRO A 179 76.07 27.44 -109.26
N VAL A 180 75.83 26.16 -109.57
CA VAL A 180 74.52 25.53 -109.38
C VAL A 180 74.22 25.35 -107.88
N GLN A 181 75.25 25.08 -107.06
CA GLN A 181 75.11 25.11 -105.60
C GLN A 181 74.65 26.47 -105.09
N THR A 182 75.27 27.57 -105.52
CA THR A 182 74.90 28.92 -105.06
C THR A 182 73.46 29.31 -105.40
N GLU A 183 72.95 29.01 -106.59
CA GLU A 183 71.54 29.29 -106.94
C GLU A 183 70.57 28.43 -106.12
N CYS A 184 70.91 27.15 -105.90
CA CYS A 184 70.12 26.28 -105.03
C CYS A 184 70.08 26.79 -103.58
N ASP A 185 71.20 27.31 -103.07
CA ASP A 185 71.29 27.79 -101.69
C ASP A 185 70.61 29.15 -101.49
N GLU A 186 70.62 30.05 -102.49
CA GLU A 186 69.81 31.27 -102.48
C GLU A 186 68.30 30.98 -102.49
N LEU A 187 67.83 30.03 -103.32
CA LEU A 187 66.41 29.63 -103.35
C LEU A 187 65.98 28.90 -102.07
N ARG A 188 66.88 28.12 -101.45
CA ARG A 188 66.66 27.52 -100.11
C ARG A 188 66.54 28.60 -99.04
N LEU A 189 67.42 29.61 -99.04
CA LEU A 189 67.36 30.72 -98.10
C LEU A 189 66.07 31.54 -98.27
N ARG A 190 65.63 31.76 -99.53
CA ARG A 190 64.36 32.46 -99.82
C ARG A 190 63.14 31.67 -99.35
N THR A 191 63.14 30.35 -99.56
CA THR A 191 62.08 29.46 -99.03
C THR A 191 62.08 29.48 -97.50
N SER A 192 63.25 29.33 -96.87
CA SER A 192 63.38 29.31 -95.41
C SER A 192 62.95 30.62 -94.74
N THR A 193 63.18 31.77 -95.36
CA THR A 193 62.73 33.08 -94.84
C THR A 193 61.22 33.24 -94.94
N LEU A 194 60.61 32.91 -96.09
CA LEU A 194 59.15 32.94 -96.24
C LEU A 194 58.43 31.94 -95.33
N GLU A 195 59.03 30.77 -95.08
CA GLU A 195 58.53 29.83 -94.06
C GLU A 195 58.61 30.41 -92.64
N ALA A 196 59.68 31.12 -92.29
CA ALA A 196 59.81 31.76 -90.97
C ALA A 196 58.76 32.88 -90.80
N ASP A 197 58.55 33.70 -91.83
CA ASP A 197 57.54 34.75 -91.84
C ASP A 197 56.12 34.18 -91.71
N ALA A 198 55.80 33.11 -92.45
CA ALA A 198 54.53 32.41 -92.36
C ALA A 198 54.30 31.77 -90.98
N ARG A 199 55.33 31.12 -90.40
CA ARG A 199 55.28 30.56 -89.04
C ARG A 199 55.07 31.65 -87.98
N SER A 200 55.76 32.80 -88.11
CA SER A 200 55.59 33.93 -87.18
C SER A 200 54.20 34.56 -87.28
N SER A 201 53.66 34.72 -88.49
CA SER A 201 52.30 35.22 -88.74
C SER A 201 51.24 34.28 -88.16
N SER A 202 51.40 32.97 -88.37
CA SER A 202 50.53 31.95 -87.78
C SER A 202 50.57 31.95 -86.25
N LYS A 203 51.75 32.22 -85.64
CA LYS A 203 51.91 32.36 -84.19
C LYS A 203 51.20 33.60 -83.66
N GLN A 204 51.33 34.75 -84.34
CA GLN A 204 50.62 35.98 -83.98
C GLN A 204 49.09 35.81 -84.06
N ILE A 205 48.58 35.11 -85.08
CA ILE A 205 47.15 34.80 -85.21
C ILE A 205 46.69 33.93 -84.04
N SER A 206 47.43 32.89 -83.68
CA SER A 206 47.12 32.02 -82.54
C SER A 206 47.15 32.77 -81.20
N GLU A 207 48.10 33.69 -81.00
CA GLU A 207 48.18 34.54 -79.80
C GLU A 207 47.02 35.54 -79.71
N LEU A 208 46.56 36.09 -80.84
CA LEU A 208 45.40 36.98 -80.88
C LEU A 208 44.08 36.22 -80.66
N GLN A 209 43.95 35.00 -81.18
CA GLN A 209 42.81 34.13 -80.90
C GLN A 209 42.74 33.78 -79.41
N SER A 210 43.85 33.35 -78.80
CA SER A 210 43.91 33.03 -77.36
C SER A 210 43.53 34.22 -76.47
N LYS A 211 43.87 35.46 -76.87
CA LYS A 211 43.48 36.68 -76.14
C LYS A 211 42.00 37.01 -76.33
N LEU A 212 41.45 36.85 -77.54
CA LEU A 212 40.03 37.08 -77.81
C LEU A 212 39.14 36.13 -77.01
N ASP A 213 39.55 34.87 -76.85
CA ASP A 213 38.79 33.89 -76.07
C ASP A 213 38.94 34.12 -74.55
N GLN A 214 40.12 34.53 -74.06
CA GLN A 214 40.29 34.99 -72.68
C GLN A 214 39.36 36.18 -72.33
N GLU A 215 39.32 37.22 -73.18
CA GLU A 215 38.44 38.38 -73.01
C GLU A 215 36.93 38.00 -73.01
N ARG A 216 36.55 36.95 -73.75
CA ARG A 216 35.18 36.41 -73.75
C ARG A 216 34.84 35.75 -72.43
N ASP A 217 35.74 34.93 -71.89
CA ASP A 217 35.56 34.26 -70.61
C ASP A 217 35.53 35.27 -69.46
N GLU A 218 36.45 36.24 -69.44
CA GLU A 218 36.47 37.32 -68.43
C GLU A 218 35.19 38.19 -68.49
N HIS A 219 34.69 38.52 -69.68
CA HIS A 219 33.40 39.20 -69.82
C HIS A 219 32.22 38.30 -69.36
N GLY A 220 32.27 36.99 -69.62
CA GLY A 220 31.31 36.02 -69.08
C GLY A 220 31.26 36.06 -67.56
N ASP A 221 32.44 36.00 -66.93
CA ASP A 221 32.65 36.03 -65.49
C ASP A 221 32.14 37.33 -64.86
N ILE A 222 32.43 38.48 -65.47
CA ILE A 222 31.91 39.80 -65.07
C ILE A 222 30.38 39.86 -65.17
N ARG A 223 29.78 39.24 -66.19
CA ARG A 223 28.32 39.21 -66.38
C ARG A 223 27.63 38.40 -65.27
N VAL A 224 28.21 37.25 -64.88
CA VAL A 224 27.71 36.43 -63.76
C VAL A 224 27.85 37.17 -62.43
N LYS A 225 29.01 37.79 -62.17
CA LYS A 225 29.25 38.62 -60.98
C LYS A 225 28.27 39.78 -60.88
N TYR A 226 27.97 40.45 -62.00
CA TYR A 226 26.97 41.51 -62.07
C TYR A 226 25.54 41.00 -61.79
N GLN A 227 25.12 39.89 -62.40
CA GLN A 227 23.80 39.30 -62.13
C GLN A 227 23.64 38.91 -60.66
N LYS A 228 24.66 38.30 -60.04
CA LYS A 228 24.64 38.01 -58.62
C LYS A 228 24.51 39.29 -57.78
N LEU A 229 25.34 40.31 -58.04
CA LEU A 229 25.28 41.56 -57.29
C LEU A 229 23.91 42.27 -57.41
N VAL A 230 23.22 42.14 -58.55
CA VAL A 230 21.84 42.62 -58.73
C VAL A 230 20.83 41.81 -57.89
N MET A 231 21.01 40.49 -57.77
CA MET A 231 20.20 39.65 -56.88
C MET A 231 20.43 40.01 -55.40
N ASP A 232 21.68 40.04 -54.95
CA ASP A 232 22.09 40.40 -53.59
C ASP A 232 21.55 41.80 -53.20
N LEU A 233 21.59 42.76 -54.14
CA LEU A 233 21.04 44.11 -53.97
C LEU A 233 19.50 44.17 -54.02
N SER A 234 18.82 43.16 -54.57
CA SER A 234 17.37 43.02 -54.50
C SER A 234 16.93 42.38 -53.17
N GLU A 235 17.69 41.40 -52.67
CA GLU A 235 17.42 40.72 -51.41
C GLU A 235 17.63 41.66 -50.22
N THR A 236 18.77 42.35 -50.16
CA THR A 236 19.04 43.37 -49.12
C THR A 236 18.01 44.51 -49.15
N LYS A 237 17.50 44.90 -50.32
CA LYS A 237 16.35 45.85 -50.42
C LYS A 237 15.03 45.26 -49.92
N SER A 238 14.85 43.94 -49.95
CA SER A 238 13.69 43.28 -49.34
C SER A 238 13.85 43.20 -47.82
N GLN A 239 15.03 42.84 -47.32
CA GLN A 239 15.38 42.79 -45.90
C GLN A 239 15.23 44.19 -45.24
N VAL A 240 15.71 45.25 -45.89
CA VAL A 240 15.56 46.64 -45.40
C VAL A 240 14.09 47.13 -45.44
N LYS A 241 13.24 46.57 -46.31
CA LYS A 241 11.79 46.85 -46.31
C LYS A 241 11.03 46.08 -45.23
N GLN A 242 11.64 45.09 -44.59
CA GLN A 242 11.14 44.46 -43.37
C GLN A 242 11.70 45.24 -42.18
N GLU A 243 11.06 46.36 -41.83
CA GLU A 243 11.59 47.33 -40.85
C GLU A 243 11.74 46.79 -39.41
N ASP A 244 11.28 45.56 -39.13
CA ASP A 244 11.43 44.86 -37.84
C ASP A 244 12.86 44.40 -37.51
N TYR A 245 13.83 44.48 -38.45
CA TYR A 245 15.19 43.98 -38.23
C TYR A 245 15.86 44.57 -36.96
N LYS A 246 15.54 45.82 -36.59
CA LYS A 246 16.02 46.43 -35.34
C LYS A 246 15.41 45.83 -34.07
N VAL A 247 14.15 45.42 -34.11
CA VAL A 247 13.42 44.91 -32.93
C VAL A 247 13.84 43.46 -32.68
N ASN A 248 13.72 42.60 -33.69
CA ASN A 248 14.06 41.19 -33.59
C ASN A 248 15.54 40.97 -33.19
N ASN A 249 16.45 41.75 -33.78
CA ASN A 249 17.88 41.68 -33.42
C ASN A 249 18.17 42.23 -32.01
N TYR A 250 17.40 43.19 -31.49
CA TYR A 250 17.57 43.67 -30.12
C TYR A 250 17.11 42.63 -29.10
N ASP A 251 15.96 41.99 -29.30
CA ASP A 251 15.48 40.94 -28.39
C ASP A 251 16.36 39.68 -28.46
N GLN A 252 16.91 39.34 -29.63
CA GLN A 252 17.93 38.29 -29.76
C GLN A 252 19.22 38.64 -29.01
N LEU A 253 19.84 39.79 -29.27
CA LEU A 253 21.06 40.23 -28.56
C LEU A 253 20.85 40.38 -27.05
N LYS A 254 19.65 40.78 -26.62
CA LYS A 254 19.27 40.81 -25.20
C LYS A 254 19.20 39.41 -24.61
N HIS A 255 18.60 38.45 -25.30
CA HIS A 255 18.55 37.05 -24.84
C HIS A 255 19.95 36.42 -24.80
N GLU A 256 20.78 36.64 -25.83
CA GLU A 256 22.19 36.22 -25.84
C GLU A 256 22.97 36.83 -24.68
N ARG A 257 22.82 38.13 -24.41
CA ARG A 257 23.40 38.80 -23.23
C ARG A 257 22.94 38.16 -21.93
N ASP A 258 21.64 37.91 -21.79
CA ASP A 258 21.06 37.38 -20.54
C ASP A 258 21.51 35.93 -20.29
N ASN A 259 21.67 35.14 -21.35
CA ASN A 259 22.27 33.80 -21.30
C ASN A 259 23.77 33.86 -20.95
N LEU A 260 24.55 34.72 -21.61
CA LEU A 260 25.98 34.90 -21.31
C LEU A 260 26.23 35.47 -19.90
N GLU A 261 25.32 36.29 -19.36
CA GLU A 261 25.36 36.75 -17.98
C GLU A 261 25.02 35.62 -16.99
N HIS A 262 24.07 34.74 -17.33
CA HIS A 262 23.80 33.51 -16.57
C HIS A 262 25.02 32.58 -16.54
N ASP A 263 25.59 32.26 -17.72
CA ASP A 263 26.76 31.39 -17.86
C ASP A 263 27.98 31.96 -17.14
N ARG A 264 28.19 33.28 -17.18
CA ARG A 264 29.23 33.98 -16.41
C ARG A 264 29.02 33.83 -14.90
N LEU A 265 27.80 34.03 -14.42
CA LEU A 265 27.47 33.91 -12.98
C LEU A 265 27.60 32.47 -12.49
N GLU A 266 27.23 31.49 -13.31
CA GLU A 266 27.35 30.08 -12.97
C GLU A 266 28.82 29.61 -13.00
N SER A 267 29.59 30.03 -14.01
CA SER A 267 31.05 29.84 -14.04
C SER A 267 31.74 30.48 -12.81
N GLN A 268 31.27 31.65 -12.37
CA GLN A 268 31.80 32.33 -11.18
C GLN A 268 31.46 31.59 -9.87
N ARG A 269 30.30 30.96 -9.78
CA ARG A 269 29.95 30.06 -8.65
C ARG A 269 30.85 28.83 -8.64
N GLN A 270 31.03 28.19 -9.79
CA GLN A 270 31.89 27.01 -9.92
C GLN A 270 33.34 27.33 -9.56
N LEU A 271 33.87 28.48 -10.00
CA LEU A 271 35.17 29.00 -9.56
C LEU A 271 35.23 29.14 -8.03
N THR A 272 34.22 29.76 -7.42
CA THR A 272 34.17 29.96 -5.95
C THR A 272 34.15 28.64 -5.18
N VAL A 273 33.46 27.62 -5.69
CA VAL A 273 33.44 26.26 -5.11
C VAL A 273 34.80 25.57 -5.28
N LEU A 274 35.43 25.71 -6.45
CA LEU A 274 36.76 25.16 -6.73
C LEU A 274 37.83 25.80 -5.85
N ASP A 275 37.83 27.13 -5.70
CA ASP A 275 38.72 27.88 -4.79
C ASP A 275 38.57 27.39 -3.33
N GLY A 276 37.32 27.15 -2.89
CA GLY A 276 37.03 26.54 -1.60
C GLY A 276 37.66 25.15 -1.44
N SER A 277 37.50 24.28 -2.44
CA SER A 277 38.07 22.92 -2.44
C SER A 277 39.60 22.90 -2.55
N HIS A 278 40.19 23.84 -3.28
CA HIS A 278 41.63 24.03 -3.33
C HIS A 278 42.15 24.48 -1.95
N HIS A 279 41.43 25.36 -1.26
CA HIS A 279 41.81 25.83 0.08
C HIS A 279 41.69 24.74 1.16
N THR A 280 40.79 23.76 1.04
CA THR A 280 40.76 22.59 1.96
C THR A 280 41.89 21.62 1.63
N LEU A 281 42.06 21.22 0.36
CA LEU A 281 43.16 20.35 -0.08
C LEU A 281 44.55 20.93 0.25
N GLN A 282 44.68 22.27 0.21
CA GLN A 282 45.91 22.94 0.62
C GLN A 282 46.20 22.80 2.12
N LYS A 283 45.19 22.82 2.99
CA LYS A 283 45.35 22.58 4.43
C LYS A 283 45.72 21.14 4.71
N GLU A 284 44.99 20.19 4.11
CA GLU A 284 45.27 18.76 4.22
C GLU A 284 46.70 18.43 3.79
N ARG A 285 47.19 19.03 2.70
CA ARG A 285 48.59 18.94 2.27
C ARG A 285 49.57 19.46 3.33
N ASP A 286 49.30 20.62 3.91
CA ASP A 286 50.21 21.28 4.85
C ASP A 286 50.23 20.59 6.24
N GLU A 287 49.09 20.04 6.65
CA GLU A 287 48.95 19.15 7.82
C GLU A 287 49.71 17.83 7.60
N LEU A 288 49.51 17.15 6.47
CA LEU A 288 50.27 15.94 6.10
C LEU A 288 51.78 16.21 5.96
N HIS A 289 52.18 17.41 5.54
CA HIS A 289 53.60 17.80 5.48
C HIS A 289 54.21 18.01 6.87
N SER A 290 53.44 18.56 7.82
CA SER A 290 53.81 18.66 9.23
C SER A 290 53.98 17.26 9.84
N ASP A 291 53.00 16.38 9.66
CA ASP A 291 53.02 15.01 10.20
C ASP A 291 54.16 14.16 9.60
N PHE A 292 54.39 14.26 8.28
CA PHE A 292 55.55 13.66 7.64
C PHE A 292 56.88 14.17 8.25
N THR A 293 56.96 15.46 8.55
CA THR A 293 58.15 16.07 9.16
C THR A 293 58.35 15.58 10.61
N ALA A 294 57.29 15.46 11.40
CA ALA A 294 57.33 14.88 12.74
C ALA A 294 57.75 13.41 12.71
N ALA A 295 57.11 12.58 11.88
CA ALA A 295 57.44 11.16 11.71
C ALA A 295 58.90 10.96 11.24
N LYS A 296 59.41 11.84 10.36
CA LYS A 296 60.80 11.85 9.91
C LYS A 296 61.79 12.18 11.05
N GLN A 297 61.43 13.06 11.98
CA GLN A 297 62.22 13.32 13.19
C GLN A 297 62.22 12.12 14.14
N SER A 298 61.05 11.54 14.42
CA SER A 298 60.94 10.31 15.24
C SER A 298 61.75 9.15 14.66
N LEU A 299 61.70 8.94 13.33
CA LEU A 299 62.51 7.93 12.64
C LEU A 299 64.01 8.18 12.78
N SER A 300 64.45 9.44 12.89
CA SER A 300 65.86 9.78 13.12
C SER A 300 66.31 9.42 14.53
N LEU A 301 65.45 9.63 15.54
CA LEU A 301 65.71 9.22 16.92
C LEU A 301 65.75 7.69 17.05
N LEU A 302 64.75 6.98 16.51
CA LEU A 302 64.73 5.51 16.54
C LEU A 302 65.93 4.87 15.82
N LYS A 303 66.52 5.52 14.81
CA LYS A 303 67.79 5.10 14.21
C LYS A 303 68.96 5.28 15.16
N GLN A 304 69.05 6.42 15.85
CA GLN A 304 70.09 6.67 16.86
C GLN A 304 70.01 5.67 18.02
N ASP A 305 68.79 5.38 18.51
CA ASP A 305 68.55 4.37 19.54
C ASP A 305 68.93 2.97 19.08
N LYS A 306 68.56 2.59 17.84
CA LYS A 306 68.98 1.32 17.23
C LYS A 306 70.50 1.22 17.15
N ASP A 307 71.19 2.26 16.69
CA ASP A 307 72.65 2.25 16.54
C ASP A 307 73.37 2.22 17.90
N TYR A 308 72.79 2.84 18.93
CA TYR A 308 73.25 2.73 20.32
C TYR A 308 73.08 1.30 20.86
N LEU A 309 71.89 0.72 20.75
CA LEU A 309 71.59 -0.64 21.19
C LEU A 309 72.42 -1.68 20.42
N THR A 310 72.66 -1.48 19.12
CA THR A 310 73.51 -2.36 18.30
C THR A 310 74.96 -2.36 18.80
N LYS A 311 75.49 -1.20 19.18
CA LYS A 311 76.83 -1.09 19.81
C LYS A 311 76.85 -1.74 21.19
N GLN A 312 75.81 -1.55 22.00
CA GLN A 312 75.70 -2.17 23.32
C GLN A 312 75.63 -3.70 23.24
N VAL A 313 74.84 -4.25 22.31
CA VAL A 313 74.81 -5.68 22.02
C VAL A 313 76.18 -6.18 21.58
N SER A 314 76.90 -5.45 20.71
CA SER A 314 78.25 -5.84 20.31
C SER A 314 79.27 -5.84 21.46
N ASP A 315 79.23 -4.87 22.38
CA ASP A 315 80.08 -4.88 23.59
C ASP A 315 79.76 -6.09 24.48
N LEU A 316 78.47 -6.32 24.74
CA LEU A 316 78.02 -7.46 25.54
C LEU A 316 78.39 -8.80 24.90
N THR A 317 78.25 -8.95 23.58
CA THR A 317 78.69 -10.15 22.85
C THR A 317 80.20 -10.36 23.00
N ASN A 318 81.03 -9.34 22.76
CA ASN A 318 82.48 -9.43 22.90
C ASN A 318 82.91 -9.77 24.35
N ARG A 319 82.14 -9.31 25.34
CA ARG A 319 82.37 -9.61 26.76
C ARG A 319 81.89 -11.01 27.14
N CYS A 320 80.82 -11.52 26.51
CA CYS A 320 80.40 -12.91 26.64
C CYS A 320 81.43 -13.85 26.04
N THR A 321 81.90 -13.63 24.81
CA THR A 321 82.92 -14.49 24.19
C THR A 321 84.23 -14.49 24.98
N TYR A 322 84.70 -13.33 25.46
CA TYR A 322 85.87 -13.26 26.35
C TYR A 322 85.65 -13.97 27.69
N ALA A 323 84.44 -13.92 28.26
CA ALA A 323 84.10 -14.66 29.47
C ALA A 323 84.03 -16.18 29.22
N GLU A 324 83.54 -16.61 28.05
CA GLU A 324 83.48 -18.00 27.59
C GLU A 324 84.88 -18.56 27.34
N GLU A 325 85.75 -17.85 26.63
CA GLU A 325 87.17 -18.19 26.43
C GLU A 325 87.89 -18.35 27.78
N LYS A 326 87.70 -17.39 28.69
CA LYS A 326 88.29 -17.43 30.03
C LYS A 326 87.71 -18.56 30.89
N LEU A 327 86.42 -18.84 30.79
CA LEU A 327 85.77 -19.96 31.46
C LEU A 327 86.24 -21.30 30.89
N GLN A 328 86.48 -21.40 29.58
CA GLN A 328 87.08 -22.58 28.94
C GLN A 328 88.52 -22.78 29.40
N GLN A 329 89.33 -21.72 29.49
CA GLN A 329 90.69 -21.77 30.04
C GLN A 329 90.71 -22.22 31.51
N ILE A 330 89.82 -21.66 32.34
CA ILE A 330 89.69 -22.03 33.75
C ILE A 330 89.15 -23.46 33.89
N ASN A 331 88.23 -23.91 33.02
CA ASN A 331 87.76 -25.29 33.00
C ASN A 331 88.86 -26.27 32.60
N ALA A 332 89.71 -25.95 31.62
CA ALA A 332 90.86 -26.78 31.28
C ALA A 332 91.85 -26.89 32.46
N GLN A 333 92.19 -25.76 33.09
CA GLN A 333 93.02 -25.73 34.30
C GLN A 333 92.38 -26.48 35.47
N LEU A 334 91.06 -26.37 35.63
CA LEU A 334 90.28 -27.09 36.63
C LEU A 334 90.20 -28.59 36.33
N ASP A 335 90.16 -29.01 35.07
CA ASP A 335 90.10 -30.41 34.67
C ASP A 335 91.47 -31.09 34.76
N ASP A 336 92.57 -30.38 34.48
CA ASP A 336 93.92 -30.87 34.78
C ASP A 336 94.21 -30.87 36.29
N ALA A 337 93.73 -29.87 37.03
CA ALA A 337 93.77 -29.89 38.49
C ALA A 337 92.86 -30.98 39.09
N LYS A 338 91.69 -31.25 38.50
CA LYS A 338 90.82 -32.39 38.85
C LYS A 338 91.55 -33.69 38.60
N ARG A 339 92.17 -33.91 37.43
CA ARG A 339 92.97 -35.10 37.12
C ARG A 339 94.09 -35.32 38.11
N SER A 340 94.93 -34.31 38.36
CA SER A 340 96.01 -34.43 39.36
C SER A 340 95.48 -34.67 40.78
N ARG A 341 94.35 -34.07 41.14
CA ARG A 341 93.65 -34.29 42.41
C ARG A 341 92.87 -35.61 42.45
N GLU A 342 92.51 -36.19 41.31
CA GLU A 342 91.83 -37.48 41.16
C GLU A 342 92.87 -38.61 41.16
N GLU A 343 94.05 -38.42 40.58
CA GLU A 343 95.22 -39.24 40.89
C GLU A 343 95.54 -39.18 42.40
N MET A 344 95.37 -38.03 43.07
CA MET A 344 95.53 -37.90 44.52
C MET A 344 94.37 -38.48 45.35
N TYR A 345 93.13 -38.45 44.85
CA TYR A 345 91.91 -38.91 45.54
C TYR A 345 91.49 -40.34 45.16
N GLU A 346 91.97 -40.91 44.07
CA GLU A 346 91.96 -42.35 43.83
C GLU A 346 92.97 -43.02 44.78
N ASN A 347 94.01 -42.28 45.20
CA ASN A 347 94.93 -42.63 46.30
C ASN A 347 94.43 -42.30 47.74
N MET A 348 93.33 -41.55 47.95
CA MET A 348 92.86 -41.15 49.30
C MET A 348 91.35 -41.32 49.59
N SER A 349 90.50 -41.37 48.57
CA SER A 349 89.04 -41.43 48.67
C SER A 349 88.37 -42.18 47.49
N SER A 350 88.63 -43.46 47.20
CA SER A 350 89.31 -44.52 47.97
C SER A 350 88.83 -44.74 49.41
N SER A 351 87.71 -44.13 49.84
CA SER A 351 87.03 -44.42 51.12
C SER A 351 85.69 -43.68 51.33
N ARG A 352 85.68 -42.33 51.39
CA ARG A 352 84.65 -41.62 52.20
C ARG A 352 83.52 -40.88 51.47
N ASN A 353 83.80 -40.16 50.37
CA ASN A 353 82.90 -39.08 49.92
C ASN A 353 81.62 -39.53 49.19
N LEU A 354 81.48 -40.80 48.81
CA LEU A 354 80.33 -41.31 48.05
C LEU A 354 79.01 -41.38 48.83
N ARG A 355 79.03 -41.21 50.16
CA ARG A 355 77.84 -41.47 51.00
C ARG A 355 76.89 -40.27 51.14
N GLU A 356 77.43 -39.07 51.22
CA GLU A 356 76.65 -37.86 51.62
C GLU A 356 75.91 -37.21 50.44
N ALA A 357 76.45 -37.30 49.21
CA ALA A 357 75.83 -36.73 48.01
C ALA A 357 74.49 -37.41 47.62
N ARG A 358 74.32 -38.68 47.97
CA ARG A 358 73.14 -39.49 47.60
C ARG A 358 71.84 -38.95 48.22
N ASP A 359 71.90 -38.54 49.49
CA ASP A 359 70.69 -38.32 50.29
C ASP A 359 70.05 -36.94 50.02
N MET A 360 70.82 -35.96 49.58
CA MET A 360 70.31 -34.65 49.14
C MET A 360 69.48 -34.75 47.84
N SER A 361 69.94 -35.54 46.86
CA SER A 361 69.26 -35.70 45.56
C SER A 361 67.86 -36.31 45.67
N MET A 362 67.58 -37.09 46.71
CA MET A 362 66.25 -37.68 46.95
C MET A 362 65.21 -36.62 47.32
N SER A 363 65.59 -35.62 48.12
CA SER A 363 64.64 -34.64 48.67
C SER A 363 64.06 -33.69 47.61
N GLU A 364 64.86 -33.26 46.63
CA GLU A 364 64.39 -32.38 45.56
C GLU A 364 63.41 -33.09 44.60
N LYS A 365 63.64 -34.38 44.35
CA LYS A 365 62.75 -35.24 43.55
C LYS A 365 61.36 -35.32 44.14
N ASP A 366 61.25 -35.55 45.46
CA ASP A 366 59.96 -35.67 46.14
C ASP A 366 59.15 -34.37 46.08
N ARG A 367 59.82 -33.21 46.14
CA ARG A 367 59.16 -31.89 45.95
C ARG A 367 58.56 -31.75 44.55
N ALA A 368 59.30 -32.11 43.51
CA ALA A 368 58.82 -32.02 42.13
C ALA A 368 57.61 -32.94 41.87
N GLN A 369 57.64 -34.17 42.39
CA GLN A 369 56.52 -35.11 42.26
C GLN A 369 55.25 -34.64 42.96
N ASN A 370 55.35 -33.84 44.03
CA ASN A 370 54.16 -33.29 44.69
C ASN A 370 53.50 -32.18 43.84
N THR A 371 54.30 -31.30 43.21
CA THR A 371 53.76 -30.30 42.27
C THR A 371 53.15 -30.93 41.00
N GLU A 372 53.69 -32.07 40.54
CA GLU A 372 53.12 -32.88 39.46
C GLU A 372 51.74 -33.44 39.85
N ARG A 373 51.62 -34.09 41.01
CA ARG A 373 50.35 -34.62 41.55
C ARG A 373 49.27 -33.53 41.71
N GLU A 374 49.67 -32.35 42.19
CA GLU A 374 48.79 -31.20 42.30
C GLU A 374 48.30 -30.64 40.96
N THR A 375 49.07 -30.78 39.88
CA THR A 375 48.64 -30.33 38.54
C THR A 375 47.79 -31.40 37.83
N SER A 376 48.09 -32.69 38.00
CA SER A 376 47.24 -33.78 37.50
C SER A 376 45.84 -33.73 38.10
N THR A 377 45.73 -33.60 39.43
CA THR A 377 44.43 -33.51 40.11
C THR A 377 43.59 -32.30 39.70
N LYS A 378 44.23 -31.14 39.44
CA LYS A 378 43.54 -29.95 38.89
C LYS A 378 43.06 -30.18 37.45
N TYR A 379 43.86 -30.86 36.63
CA TYR A 379 43.48 -31.23 35.26
C TYR A 379 42.33 -32.25 35.24
N GLU A 380 42.37 -33.28 36.08
CA GLU A 380 41.31 -34.27 36.26
C GLU A 380 39.99 -33.61 36.69
N GLN A 381 40.04 -32.67 37.65
CA GLN A 381 38.87 -31.89 38.09
C GLN A 381 38.26 -31.04 36.95
N LEU A 382 39.10 -30.38 36.15
CA LEU A 382 38.63 -29.60 35.00
C LEU A 382 38.01 -30.51 33.93
N MET A 383 38.59 -31.69 33.70
CA MET A 383 38.04 -32.70 32.79
C MET A 383 36.72 -33.31 33.28
N THR A 384 36.49 -33.45 34.58
CA THR A 384 35.17 -33.83 35.11
C THR A 384 34.15 -32.72 34.93
N GLN A 385 34.49 -31.45 35.24
CA GLN A 385 33.60 -30.30 35.03
C GLN A 385 33.22 -30.12 33.56
N PHE A 386 34.17 -30.31 32.63
CA PHE A 386 33.89 -30.28 31.19
C PHE A 386 32.89 -31.37 30.77
N ARG A 387 33.05 -32.60 31.28
CA ARG A 387 32.13 -33.72 31.00
C ARG A 387 30.74 -33.48 31.60
N GLU A 388 30.65 -32.90 32.79
CA GLU A 388 29.37 -32.52 33.41
C GLU A 388 28.66 -31.43 32.61
N LEU A 389 29.38 -30.39 32.18
CA LEU A 389 28.85 -29.34 31.31
C LEU A 389 28.40 -29.88 29.95
N GLN A 390 29.18 -30.78 29.34
CA GLN A 390 28.81 -31.46 28.09
C GLN A 390 27.53 -32.28 28.28
N MET A 391 27.48 -33.15 29.29
CA MET A 391 26.29 -33.98 29.57
C MET A 391 25.05 -33.14 29.86
N ASN A 392 25.19 -32.02 30.57
CA ASN A 392 24.09 -31.08 30.82
C ASN A 392 23.63 -30.36 29.53
N GLY A 393 24.55 -30.05 28.62
CA GLY A 393 24.23 -29.54 27.29
C GLY A 393 23.48 -30.57 26.43
N ASP A 394 24.00 -31.79 26.34
CA ASP A 394 23.40 -32.91 25.59
C ASP A 394 22.00 -33.23 26.14
N ASN A 395 21.84 -33.30 27.47
CA ASN A 395 20.53 -33.45 28.12
C ASN A 395 19.58 -32.31 27.72
N LYS A 396 20.05 -31.05 27.69
CA LYS A 396 19.18 -29.92 27.34
C LYS A 396 18.79 -29.91 25.86
N VAL A 397 19.65 -30.38 24.97
CA VAL A 397 19.31 -30.62 23.56
C VAL A 397 18.23 -31.70 23.44
N VAL A 398 18.33 -32.80 24.19
CA VAL A 398 17.31 -33.87 24.20
C VAL A 398 15.97 -33.39 24.76
N GLU A 399 15.96 -32.57 25.82
CA GLU A 399 14.75 -31.91 26.32
C GLU A 399 14.08 -31.06 25.23
N LEU A 400 14.84 -30.14 24.60
CA LEU A 400 14.31 -29.25 23.56
C LEU A 400 13.82 -30.01 22.31
N GLN A 401 14.49 -31.10 21.93
CA GLN A 401 14.02 -31.98 20.86
C GLN A 401 12.71 -32.72 21.20
N ASN A 402 12.47 -33.01 22.47
CA ASN A 402 11.23 -33.65 22.92
C ASN A 402 10.09 -32.63 23.04
N ASP A 403 10.36 -31.42 23.55
CA ASP A 403 9.41 -30.30 23.54
C ASP A 403 9.00 -29.95 22.10
N LEU A 404 9.95 -29.92 21.15
CA LEU A 404 9.67 -29.66 19.74
C LEU A 404 8.75 -30.73 19.12
N LYS A 405 8.97 -32.01 19.43
CA LYS A 405 8.07 -33.11 18.98
C LYS A 405 6.68 -32.98 19.59
N LEU A 406 6.58 -32.67 20.89
CA LEU A 406 5.30 -32.44 21.55
C LEU A 406 4.54 -31.26 20.93
N LYS A 407 5.24 -30.17 20.56
CA LYS A 407 4.64 -29.04 19.83
C LYS A 407 4.23 -29.43 18.40
N GLY A 408 4.99 -30.27 17.72
CA GLY A 408 4.58 -30.88 16.45
C GLY A 408 3.25 -31.63 16.57
N PHE A 409 3.12 -32.55 17.52
CA PHE A 409 1.87 -33.29 17.76
C PHE A 409 0.70 -32.39 18.20
N GLU A 410 0.96 -31.30 18.93
CA GLU A 410 -0.07 -30.30 19.24
C GLU A 410 -0.56 -29.55 17.99
N VAL A 411 0.35 -29.20 17.07
CA VAL A 411 0.01 -28.55 15.79
C VAL A 411 -0.75 -29.51 14.86
N GLU A 412 -0.31 -30.76 14.73
CA GLU A 412 -1.05 -31.78 13.96
C GLU A 412 -2.47 -31.97 14.51
N ARG A 413 -2.63 -31.99 15.84
CA ARG A 413 -3.94 -32.08 16.49
C ARG A 413 -4.82 -30.85 16.24
N THR A 414 -4.27 -29.62 16.28
CA THR A 414 -5.06 -28.42 15.99
C THR A 414 -5.41 -28.28 14.52
N LEU A 415 -4.54 -28.72 13.60
CA LEU A 415 -4.83 -28.81 12.17
C LEU A 415 -5.97 -29.79 11.89
N MET A 416 -5.95 -30.99 12.47
CA MET A 416 -7.02 -31.98 12.32
C MET A 416 -8.39 -31.45 12.80
N VAL A 417 -8.43 -30.78 13.96
CA VAL A 417 -9.63 -30.11 14.47
C VAL A 417 -10.06 -28.95 13.57
N HIS A 418 -9.11 -28.17 13.03
CA HIS A 418 -9.41 -27.09 12.09
C HIS A 418 -10.07 -27.64 10.81
N GLU A 419 -9.51 -28.67 10.18
CA GLU A 419 -10.11 -29.33 9.02
C GLU A 419 -11.52 -29.86 9.30
N GLU A 420 -11.76 -30.43 10.49
CA GLU A 420 -13.09 -30.86 10.90
C GLU A 420 -14.07 -29.67 11.03
N THR A 421 -13.68 -28.60 11.72
CA THR A 421 -14.54 -27.40 11.82
C THR A 421 -14.83 -26.76 10.46
N VAL A 422 -13.86 -26.75 9.53
CA VAL A 422 -14.04 -26.26 8.15
C VAL A 422 -14.97 -27.18 7.34
N ARG A 423 -14.93 -28.49 7.56
CA ARG A 423 -15.86 -29.47 6.95
C ARG A 423 -17.28 -29.25 7.47
N ASN A 424 -17.45 -29.17 8.78
CA ASN A 424 -18.73 -28.95 9.44
C ASN A 424 -19.36 -27.59 9.05
N LEU A 425 -18.54 -26.55 8.86
CA LEU A 425 -18.97 -25.25 8.35
C LEU A 425 -19.52 -25.33 6.91
N LYS A 426 -18.87 -26.10 6.03
CA LYS A 426 -19.35 -26.31 4.64
C LYS A 426 -20.67 -27.08 4.61
N GLU A 427 -20.83 -28.08 5.47
CA GLU A 427 -22.09 -28.82 5.61
C GLU A 427 -23.23 -27.92 6.12
N ALA A 428 -22.96 -27.08 7.12
CA ALA A 428 -23.93 -26.07 7.60
C ALA A 428 -24.30 -25.05 6.51
N GLN A 429 -23.34 -24.59 5.70
CA GLN A 429 -23.61 -23.71 4.54
C GLN A 429 -24.53 -24.37 3.50
N LEU A 430 -24.34 -25.67 3.23
CA LEU A 430 -25.20 -26.42 2.31
C LEU A 430 -26.62 -26.63 2.86
N GLU A 431 -26.81 -26.82 4.17
CA GLU A 431 -28.15 -26.83 4.78
C GLU A 431 -28.83 -25.46 4.74
N ILE A 432 -28.08 -24.37 4.95
CA ILE A 432 -28.59 -23.01 4.78
C ILE A 432 -29.08 -22.79 3.34
N GLU A 433 -28.30 -23.21 2.34
CA GLU A 433 -28.69 -23.09 0.92
C GLU A 433 -29.95 -23.93 0.59
N LYS A 434 -30.06 -25.16 1.13
CA LYS A 434 -31.28 -25.99 1.02
C LYS A 434 -32.49 -25.31 1.66
N HIS A 435 -32.32 -24.71 2.85
CA HIS A 435 -33.40 -24.00 3.54
C HIS A 435 -33.81 -22.72 2.81
N GLN A 436 -32.88 -21.96 2.24
CA GLN A 436 -33.17 -20.80 1.39
C GLN A 436 -33.99 -21.20 0.16
N LYS A 437 -33.58 -22.25 -0.57
CA LYS A 437 -34.35 -22.78 -1.72
C LYS A 437 -35.74 -23.29 -1.32
N LYS A 438 -35.88 -23.89 -0.13
CA LYS A 438 -37.19 -24.29 0.41
C LYS A 438 -38.07 -23.10 0.74
N ILE A 439 -37.51 -22.02 1.31
CA ILE A 439 -38.22 -20.76 1.56
C ILE A 439 -38.69 -20.15 0.24
N GLU A 440 -37.83 -20.06 -0.78
CA GLU A 440 -38.23 -19.57 -2.11
C GLU A 440 -39.44 -20.30 -2.70
N VAL A 441 -39.48 -21.62 -2.61
CA VAL A 441 -40.61 -22.43 -3.11
C VAL A 441 -41.87 -22.15 -2.30
N LEU A 442 -41.79 -22.17 -0.97
CA LEU A 442 -42.93 -21.87 -0.09
C LEU A 442 -43.44 -20.43 -0.26
N THR A 443 -42.57 -19.46 -0.53
CA THR A 443 -42.94 -18.08 -0.84
C THR A 443 -43.65 -17.98 -2.20
N LYS A 444 -43.21 -18.73 -3.23
CA LYS A 444 -43.89 -18.80 -4.53
C LYS A 444 -45.28 -19.45 -4.39
N GLU A 445 -45.39 -20.54 -3.64
CA GLU A 445 -46.67 -21.21 -3.32
C GLU A 445 -47.60 -20.29 -2.53
N TYR A 446 -47.09 -19.57 -1.53
CA TYR A 446 -47.85 -18.59 -0.75
C TYR A 446 -48.42 -17.48 -1.63
N TYR A 447 -47.62 -16.87 -2.52
CA TYR A 447 -48.14 -15.83 -3.42
C TYR A 447 -49.18 -16.36 -4.41
N VAL A 448 -49.01 -17.57 -4.95
CA VAL A 448 -50.02 -18.21 -5.81
C VAL A 448 -51.32 -18.43 -5.05
N LEU A 449 -51.26 -18.90 -3.80
CA LEU A 449 -52.42 -19.09 -2.94
C LEU A 449 -53.07 -17.76 -2.55
N GLN A 450 -52.28 -16.73 -2.22
CA GLN A 450 -52.74 -15.38 -1.92
C GLN A 450 -53.53 -14.80 -3.11
N THR A 451 -52.94 -14.78 -4.31
CA THR A 451 -53.63 -14.29 -5.52
C THR A 451 -54.86 -15.12 -5.89
N SER A 452 -54.88 -16.42 -5.56
CA SER A 452 -56.08 -17.25 -5.70
C SER A 452 -57.19 -16.84 -4.73
N MET A 453 -56.84 -16.51 -3.48
CA MET A 453 -57.79 -16.03 -2.47
C MET A 453 -58.26 -14.59 -2.73
N GLU A 454 -57.39 -13.70 -3.19
CA GLU A 454 -57.75 -12.34 -3.61
C GLU A 454 -58.76 -12.37 -4.77
N LYS A 455 -58.54 -13.23 -5.77
CA LYS A 455 -59.54 -13.50 -6.82
C LYS A 455 -60.85 -14.03 -6.24
N LYS A 456 -60.79 -14.96 -5.28
CA LYS A 456 -61.96 -15.50 -4.60
C LYS A 456 -62.77 -14.44 -3.84
N VAL A 457 -62.09 -13.49 -3.20
CA VAL A 457 -62.72 -12.35 -2.53
C VAL A 457 -63.39 -11.45 -3.56
N VAL A 458 -62.71 -11.05 -4.64
CA VAL A 458 -63.29 -10.20 -5.70
C VAL A 458 -64.48 -10.89 -6.40
N GLU A 459 -64.42 -12.20 -6.65
CA GLU A 459 -65.56 -12.99 -7.14
C GLU A 459 -66.76 -12.88 -6.19
N LEU A 460 -66.55 -13.10 -4.89
CA LEU A 460 -67.61 -13.05 -3.88
C LEU A 460 -68.15 -11.64 -3.66
N GLU A 461 -67.29 -10.61 -3.66
CA GLU A 461 -67.69 -9.20 -3.59
C GLU A 461 -68.52 -8.79 -4.80
N SER A 462 -68.14 -9.25 -6.01
CA SER A 462 -68.95 -9.04 -7.22
C SER A 462 -70.32 -9.69 -7.08
N HIS A 463 -70.41 -10.93 -6.59
CA HIS A 463 -71.68 -11.62 -6.34
C HIS A 463 -72.52 -10.94 -5.24
N ILE A 464 -71.90 -10.40 -4.19
CA ILE A 464 -72.59 -9.62 -3.16
C ILE A 464 -73.12 -8.31 -3.74
N SER A 465 -72.35 -7.63 -4.60
CA SER A 465 -72.79 -6.42 -5.31
C SER A 465 -73.98 -6.72 -6.23
N ASP A 466 -73.88 -7.78 -7.04
CA ASP A 466 -74.94 -8.30 -7.92
C ASP A 466 -76.23 -8.59 -7.15
N LYS A 467 -76.12 -9.21 -5.97
CA LYS A 467 -77.26 -9.56 -5.11
C LYS A 467 -77.84 -8.33 -4.42
N LYS A 468 -77.02 -7.36 -4.01
CA LYS A 468 -77.46 -6.07 -3.47
C LYS A 468 -78.21 -5.25 -4.53
N ALA A 469 -77.67 -5.13 -5.74
CA ALA A 469 -78.34 -4.44 -6.84
C ALA A 469 -79.70 -5.10 -7.20
N LYS A 470 -79.76 -6.44 -7.22
CA LYS A 470 -81.01 -7.18 -7.41
C LYS A 470 -82.00 -6.96 -6.26
N LEU A 471 -81.54 -6.93 -5.02
CA LEU A 471 -82.38 -6.59 -3.86
C LEU A 471 -82.91 -5.15 -3.95
N GLU A 472 -82.06 -4.18 -4.27
CA GLU A 472 -82.45 -2.77 -4.46
C GLU A 472 -83.49 -2.61 -5.59
N THR A 473 -83.41 -3.39 -6.67
CA THR A 473 -84.48 -3.39 -7.69
C THR A 473 -85.79 -4.01 -7.18
N TYR A 474 -85.75 -5.03 -6.32
CA TYR A 474 -86.96 -5.56 -5.68
C TYR A 474 -87.56 -4.57 -4.68
N GLU A 475 -86.74 -3.93 -3.83
CA GLU A 475 -87.19 -2.90 -2.87
C GLU A 475 -87.80 -1.66 -3.55
N LYS A 476 -87.33 -1.31 -4.77
CA LYS A 476 -87.93 -0.25 -5.59
C LYS A 476 -89.30 -0.66 -6.13
N VAL A 477 -89.39 -1.85 -6.73
CA VAL A 477 -90.65 -2.41 -7.24
C VAL A 477 -91.67 -2.63 -6.10
N GLU A 478 -91.22 -2.96 -4.89
CA GLU A 478 -92.08 -3.10 -3.70
C GLU A 478 -92.63 -1.75 -3.22
N LYS A 479 -91.81 -0.68 -3.24
CA LYS A 479 -92.29 0.70 -2.96
C LYS A 479 -93.26 1.21 -4.04
N GLU A 480 -92.93 0.98 -5.31
CA GLU A 480 -93.82 1.30 -6.44
C GLU A 480 -95.17 0.55 -6.31
N LEU A 481 -95.14 -0.72 -5.89
CA LEU A 481 -96.35 -1.51 -5.57
C LEU A 481 -97.16 -0.90 -4.43
N ASP A 482 -96.53 -0.54 -3.32
CA ASP A 482 -97.22 0.07 -2.16
C ASP A 482 -97.84 1.44 -2.52
N ASP A 483 -97.12 2.29 -3.27
CA ASP A 483 -97.64 3.56 -3.77
C ASP A 483 -98.84 3.38 -4.71
N ILE A 484 -98.81 2.36 -5.58
CA ILE A 484 -99.94 2.01 -6.47
C ILE A 484 -101.13 1.48 -5.66
N VAL A 485 -100.89 0.67 -4.62
CA VAL A 485 -101.94 0.16 -3.72
C VAL A 485 -102.58 1.30 -2.94
N MET A 486 -101.79 2.26 -2.45
CA MET A 486 -102.26 3.49 -1.82
C MET A 486 -103.15 4.31 -2.76
N GLN A 487 -102.66 4.65 -3.96
CA GLN A 487 -103.43 5.45 -4.94
C GLN A 487 -104.74 4.76 -5.36
N ALA A 488 -104.71 3.45 -5.62
CA ALA A 488 -105.91 2.67 -5.94
C ALA A 488 -106.89 2.54 -4.75
N ALA A 489 -106.41 2.75 -3.51
CA ALA A 489 -107.22 2.72 -2.30
C ALA A 489 -107.83 4.07 -1.90
N GLU A 490 -107.25 5.19 -2.33
CA GLU A 490 -107.79 6.54 -2.11
C GLU A 490 -108.93 6.91 -3.08
N VAL A 491 -108.90 6.37 -4.31
CA VAL A 491 -110.00 6.53 -5.28
C VAL A 491 -111.28 5.89 -4.73
N GLU A 492 -112.43 6.56 -4.85
CA GLU A 492 -113.70 6.05 -4.29
C GLU A 492 -114.43 5.05 -5.24
N ASP A 493 -114.34 5.22 -6.58
CA ASP A 493 -114.91 4.29 -7.57
C ASP A 493 -114.02 3.04 -7.74
N GLU A 494 -114.62 1.85 -7.75
CA GLU A 494 -113.91 0.57 -7.90
C GLU A 494 -113.45 0.29 -9.34
N THR A 495 -114.21 0.76 -10.34
CA THR A 495 -113.83 0.67 -11.76
C THR A 495 -112.70 1.63 -12.12
N GLU A 496 -112.59 2.76 -11.41
CA GLU A 496 -111.53 3.75 -11.63
C GLU A 496 -110.21 3.33 -10.97
N ALA A 497 -110.24 2.69 -9.80
CA ALA A 497 -109.04 2.06 -9.25
C ALA A 497 -108.54 0.88 -10.08
N GLU A 498 -109.42 0.11 -10.75
CA GLU A 498 -108.95 -0.88 -11.73
C GLU A 498 -108.27 -0.20 -12.94
N LYS A 499 -108.68 1.00 -13.35
CA LYS A 499 -107.93 1.81 -14.34
C LYS A 499 -106.57 2.29 -13.81
N VAL A 500 -106.47 2.69 -12.53
CA VAL A 500 -105.18 3.08 -11.91
C VAL A 500 -104.22 1.88 -11.90
N LEU A 501 -104.68 0.72 -11.44
CA LEU A 501 -103.90 -0.53 -11.52
C LEU A 501 -103.51 -0.85 -12.99
N PHE A 502 -104.41 -0.62 -13.94
CA PHE A 502 -104.15 -0.83 -15.36
C PHE A 502 -103.12 0.16 -15.94
N SER A 503 -103.13 1.43 -15.53
CA SER A 503 -102.21 2.46 -16.05
C SER A 503 -100.76 2.23 -15.64
N TYR A 504 -100.53 1.62 -14.47
CA TYR A 504 -99.22 1.11 -14.07
C TYR A 504 -98.90 -0.30 -14.61
N GLY A 505 -99.70 -0.82 -15.56
CA GLY A 505 -99.42 -2.05 -16.31
C GLY A 505 -99.95 -3.36 -15.71
N TYR A 506 -100.60 -3.33 -14.54
CA TYR A 506 -101.00 -4.54 -13.81
C TYR A 506 -102.18 -5.31 -14.45
N GLY A 507 -102.77 -4.78 -15.51
CA GLY A 507 -103.92 -5.34 -16.19
C GLY A 507 -103.67 -6.63 -16.98
N ALA A 508 -102.53 -6.71 -17.69
CA ALA A 508 -102.37 -7.60 -18.86
C ALA A 508 -101.43 -8.81 -18.66
N ASN A 509 -100.19 -8.61 -18.16
CA ASN A 509 -99.12 -9.60 -18.24
C ASN A 509 -98.73 -10.25 -16.89
N ILE A 510 -99.57 -10.13 -15.86
CA ILE A 510 -99.25 -10.59 -14.50
C ILE A 510 -99.90 -11.96 -14.21
N PRO A 511 -99.18 -12.93 -13.62
CA PRO A 511 -99.75 -14.22 -13.19
C PRO A 511 -101.01 -14.05 -12.35
N SER A 512 -102.04 -14.84 -12.64
CA SER A 512 -103.38 -14.69 -12.04
C SER A 512 -103.40 -14.76 -10.51
N THR A 513 -102.47 -15.50 -9.90
CA THR A 513 -102.24 -15.56 -8.45
C THR A 513 -101.75 -14.21 -7.89
N SER A 514 -100.78 -13.58 -8.55
CA SER A 514 -100.26 -12.26 -8.15
C SER A 514 -101.28 -11.14 -8.41
N LYS A 515 -102.00 -11.18 -9.53
CA LYS A 515 -103.10 -10.22 -9.81
C LYS A 515 -104.17 -10.29 -8.73
N ARG A 516 -104.61 -11.50 -8.36
CA ARG A 516 -105.59 -11.73 -7.28
C ARG A 516 -105.07 -11.25 -5.92
N ARG A 517 -103.79 -11.47 -5.60
CA ARG A 517 -103.17 -10.98 -4.35
C ARG A 517 -103.17 -9.45 -4.31
N LEU A 518 -102.79 -8.78 -5.41
CA LEU A 518 -102.76 -7.32 -5.46
C LEU A 518 -104.16 -6.70 -5.30
N GLN A 519 -105.17 -7.26 -5.98
CA GLN A 519 -106.57 -6.87 -5.79
C GLN A 519 -107.00 -7.03 -4.32
N GLN A 520 -106.64 -8.14 -3.66
CA GLN A 520 -106.90 -8.33 -2.23
C GLN A 520 -106.20 -7.28 -1.35
N SER A 521 -104.94 -6.91 -1.63
CA SER A 521 -104.24 -5.83 -0.93
C SER A 521 -104.97 -4.48 -1.09
N VAL A 522 -105.43 -4.15 -2.31
CA VAL A 522 -106.19 -2.90 -2.56
C VAL A 522 -107.53 -2.89 -1.84
N HIS A 523 -108.32 -3.97 -1.86
CA HIS A 523 -109.57 -4.03 -1.09
C HIS A 523 -109.33 -3.91 0.43
N LEU A 524 -108.23 -4.47 0.94
CA LEU A 524 -107.84 -4.33 2.36
C LEU A 524 -107.43 -2.88 2.68
N ALA A 525 -106.59 -2.25 1.85
CA ALA A 525 -106.18 -0.86 2.01
C ALA A 525 -107.38 0.09 1.96
N ARG A 526 -108.29 -0.07 0.98
CA ARG A 526 -109.59 0.63 0.92
C ARG A 526 -110.37 0.48 2.21
N ARG A 527 -110.47 -0.74 2.74
CA ARG A 527 -111.21 -1.01 3.97
C ARG A 527 -110.57 -0.36 5.20
N VAL A 528 -109.24 -0.31 5.27
CA VAL A 528 -108.51 0.40 6.34
C VAL A 528 -108.75 1.90 6.23
N LEU A 529 -108.52 2.53 5.07
CA LEU A 529 -108.75 3.97 4.86
C LEU A 529 -110.20 4.39 5.16
N GLN A 530 -111.20 3.59 4.77
CA GLN A 530 -112.60 3.83 5.14
C GLN A 530 -112.82 3.77 6.66
N LEU A 531 -112.26 2.76 7.35
CA LEU A 531 -112.37 2.63 8.80
C LEU A 531 -111.64 3.76 9.54
N GLU A 532 -110.52 4.25 9.02
CA GLU A 532 -109.81 5.42 9.56
C GLU A 532 -110.56 6.73 9.32
N LYS A 533 -111.15 6.93 8.13
CA LYS A 533 -112.02 8.07 7.80
C LYS A 533 -113.23 8.12 8.74
N ILE A 534 -113.84 6.96 9.04
CA ILE A 534 -114.93 6.81 10.02
C ILE A 534 -114.44 7.07 11.46
N ASN A 535 -113.35 6.45 11.90
CA ASN A 535 -112.80 6.58 13.27
C ASN A 535 -112.35 8.03 13.56
N SER A 536 -111.77 8.72 12.56
CA SER A 536 -111.42 10.14 12.59
C SER A 536 -112.65 11.03 12.79
N ASN A 537 -113.75 10.76 12.06
CA ASN A 537 -114.99 11.52 12.20
C ASN A 537 -115.69 11.23 13.53
N GLN A 538 -115.78 9.97 13.95
CA GLN A 538 -116.33 9.57 15.25
C GLN A 538 -115.57 10.20 16.42
N LYS A 539 -114.23 10.32 16.34
CA LYS A 539 -113.44 11.07 17.34
C LYS A 539 -113.81 12.55 17.40
N LYS A 540 -113.97 13.22 16.25
CA LYS A 540 -114.42 14.63 16.19
C LYS A 540 -115.82 14.80 16.77
N GLU A 541 -116.75 13.91 16.44
CA GLU A 541 -118.11 13.90 17.00
C GLU A 541 -118.09 13.71 18.52
N ILE A 542 -117.31 12.74 19.03
CA ILE A 542 -117.12 12.49 20.46
C ILE A 542 -116.55 13.72 21.17
N ASP A 543 -115.60 14.44 20.58
CA ASP A 543 -115.00 15.64 21.19
C ASP A 543 -115.94 16.88 21.13
N VAL A 544 -116.80 16.97 20.12
CA VAL A 544 -117.90 17.96 20.06
C VAL A 544 -118.96 17.67 21.13
N GLU A 545 -119.38 16.42 21.31
CA GLU A 545 -120.35 16.06 22.36
C GLU A 545 -119.77 16.23 23.77
N LYS A 546 -118.47 15.97 23.98
CA LYS A 546 -117.78 16.31 25.25
C LYS A 546 -117.81 17.81 25.54
N LEU A 547 -117.74 18.67 24.53
CA LEU A 547 -117.84 20.13 24.70
C LEU A 547 -119.25 20.55 25.11
N LYS A 548 -120.28 20.03 24.43
CA LYS A 548 -121.69 20.26 24.81
C LYS A 548 -122.00 19.76 26.23
N LEU A 549 -121.52 18.57 26.60
CA LEU A 549 -121.69 18.01 27.94
C LEU A 549 -121.08 18.90 29.05
N LYS A 550 -119.94 19.55 28.78
CA LYS A 550 -119.35 20.52 29.72
C LYS A 550 -120.23 21.76 29.88
N GLN A 551 -120.73 22.32 28.77
CA GLN A 551 -121.62 23.49 28.79
C GLN A 551 -122.92 23.19 29.56
N LEU A 552 -123.59 22.08 29.25
CA LEU A 552 -124.82 21.66 29.96
C LEU A 552 -124.58 21.36 31.44
N ALA A 553 -123.43 20.82 31.83
CA ALA A 553 -123.08 20.60 33.24
C ALA A 553 -122.84 21.92 34.00
N GLU A 554 -122.32 22.95 33.33
CA GLU A 554 -122.10 24.28 33.89
C GLU A 554 -123.42 25.07 34.00
N GLU A 555 -124.31 24.97 33.02
CA GLU A 555 -125.69 25.47 33.08
C GLU A 555 -126.49 24.82 34.23
N LEU A 556 -126.48 23.48 34.33
CA LEU A 556 -127.17 22.73 35.38
C LEU A 556 -126.69 23.14 36.78
N LYS A 557 -125.38 23.33 36.95
CA LYS A 557 -124.77 23.81 38.20
C LYS A 557 -125.28 25.22 38.58
N ASN A 558 -125.40 26.11 37.60
CA ASN A 558 -125.92 27.46 37.82
C ASN A 558 -127.42 27.43 38.18
N SER A 559 -128.24 26.62 37.50
CA SER A 559 -129.66 26.46 37.82
C SER A 559 -129.89 25.90 39.23
N ASN A 560 -129.13 24.89 39.65
CA ASN A 560 -129.21 24.34 41.01
C ASN A 560 -128.83 25.38 42.07
N SER A 561 -127.79 26.20 41.83
CA SER A 561 -127.40 27.26 42.75
C SER A 561 -128.46 28.36 42.93
N ILE A 562 -129.35 28.56 41.96
CA ILE A 562 -130.49 29.49 42.08
C ILE A 562 -131.64 28.83 42.85
N LEU A 563 -131.87 27.54 42.63
CA LEU A 563 -132.93 26.77 43.31
C LEU A 563 -132.70 26.68 44.82
N ASP A 564 -131.46 26.42 45.26
CA ASP A 564 -131.11 26.33 46.69
C ASP A 564 -131.31 27.67 47.43
N GLN A 565 -131.05 28.80 46.76
CA GLN A 565 -131.26 30.14 47.34
C GLN A 565 -132.75 30.44 47.55
N ALA A 566 -133.62 29.97 46.64
CA ALA A 566 -135.07 30.21 46.73
C ALA A 566 -135.77 29.44 47.87
N GLN A 567 -135.21 28.31 48.32
CA GLN A 567 -135.87 27.44 49.32
C GLN A 567 -135.61 27.82 50.79
N GLN A 568 -134.61 28.66 51.08
CA GLN A 568 -134.22 28.99 52.46
C GLN A 568 -135.36 29.51 53.36
N PRO A 569 -136.25 30.44 52.92
CA PRO A 569 -137.34 30.94 53.76
C PRO A 569 -138.34 29.85 54.16
N TYR A 570 -138.59 28.89 53.27
CA TYR A 570 -139.54 27.79 53.50
C TYR A 570 -138.96 26.74 54.45
N ASN A 571 -137.69 26.37 54.30
CA ASN A 571 -137.04 25.39 55.17
C ASN A 571 -136.99 25.88 56.63
N TYR A 572 -136.65 27.15 56.87
CA TYR A 572 -136.61 27.74 58.21
C TYR A 572 -137.99 27.75 58.90
N LEU A 573 -139.07 27.96 58.13
CA LEU A 573 -140.45 27.92 58.62
C LEU A 573 -140.89 26.49 58.99
N ILE A 574 -140.50 25.49 58.19
CA ILE A 574 -140.79 24.07 58.44
C ILE A 574 -140.12 23.57 59.73
N GLU A 575 -138.87 23.97 59.99
CA GLU A 575 -138.19 23.62 61.24
C GLU A 575 -138.83 24.29 62.46
N SER A 576 -139.22 25.57 62.35
CA SER A 576 -139.95 26.30 63.41
C SER A 576 -141.29 25.65 63.79
N ILE A 577 -141.98 25.02 62.83
CA ILE A 577 -143.22 24.27 63.10
C ILE A 577 -142.89 22.94 63.80
N ARG A 578 -141.95 22.15 63.25
CA ARG A 578 -141.53 20.86 63.83
C ARG A 578 -141.04 20.95 65.29
N GLN A 579 -140.39 22.06 65.67
CA GLN A 579 -139.98 22.26 67.07
C GLN A 579 -141.18 22.46 68.02
N ARG A 580 -142.22 23.19 67.60
CA ARG A 580 -143.44 23.41 68.41
C ARG A 580 -144.24 22.13 68.63
N ASP A 581 -144.45 21.34 67.58
CA ASP A 581 -145.27 20.12 67.68
C ASP A 581 -144.65 19.09 68.66
N ASN A 582 -143.32 18.96 68.64
CA ASN A 582 -142.57 18.16 69.61
C ASN A 582 -142.71 18.64 71.06
N GLN A 583 -142.90 19.95 71.26
CA GLN A 583 -143.09 20.54 72.58
C GLN A 583 -144.50 20.26 73.13
N ILE A 584 -145.51 20.25 72.26
CA ILE A 584 -146.89 19.91 72.58
C ILE A 584 -147.05 18.43 72.95
N MET A 585 -146.37 17.50 72.25
CA MET A 585 -146.39 16.08 72.61
C MET A 585 -145.89 15.84 74.04
N LYS A 586 -144.72 16.38 74.39
CA LYS A 586 -144.10 16.19 75.72
C LYS A 586 -145.00 16.66 76.88
N GLN A 587 -145.82 17.69 76.66
CA GLN A 587 -146.78 18.16 77.68
C GLN A 587 -147.99 17.23 77.81
N LYS A 588 -148.45 16.58 76.73
CA LYS A 588 -149.55 15.60 76.77
C LYS A 588 -149.13 14.29 77.46
N ASP A 589 -147.92 13.81 77.17
CA ASP A 589 -147.42 12.57 77.79
C ASP A 589 -147.29 12.74 79.32
N TYR A 590 -146.87 13.92 79.77
CA TYR A 590 -146.73 14.25 81.19
C TYR A 590 -148.08 14.34 81.94
N THR A 591 -149.14 14.88 81.32
CA THR A 591 -150.49 14.83 81.92
C THR A 591 -151.05 13.41 81.95
N ALA A 592 -150.82 12.60 80.92
CA ALA A 592 -151.24 11.21 80.89
C ALA A 592 -150.57 10.35 81.98
N THR A 593 -149.32 10.64 82.38
CA THR A 593 -148.69 9.99 83.54
C THR A 593 -149.37 10.37 84.86
N LEU A 594 -149.63 11.67 85.10
CA LEU A 594 -150.26 12.15 86.33
C LEU A 594 -151.68 11.57 86.52
N GLU A 595 -152.47 11.45 85.46
CA GLU A 595 -153.78 10.79 85.53
C GLU A 595 -153.71 9.31 85.92
N ASN A 596 -152.65 8.61 85.54
CA ASN A 596 -152.48 7.19 85.88
C ASN A 596 -152.00 6.98 87.30
N ASP A 597 -151.16 7.87 87.84
CA ASP A 597 -150.71 7.76 89.23
C ASP A 597 -151.84 8.12 90.23
N VAL A 598 -152.73 9.06 89.89
CA VAL A 598 -153.99 9.28 90.65
C VAL A 598 -154.85 8.01 90.67
N LYS A 599 -154.97 7.30 89.53
CA LYS A 599 -155.71 6.02 89.43
C LYS A 599 -155.05 4.88 90.22
N LYS A 600 -153.72 4.89 90.40
CA LYS A 600 -153.01 3.93 91.28
C LYS A 600 -153.29 4.22 92.74
N PHE A 601 -153.11 5.46 93.21
CA PHE A 601 -153.28 5.80 94.63
C PHE A 601 -154.72 5.60 95.12
N THR A 602 -155.73 5.72 94.25
CA THR A 602 -157.10 5.31 94.59
C THR A 602 -157.22 3.80 94.82
N LYS A 603 -156.52 2.97 94.03
CA LYS A 603 -156.54 1.50 94.16
C LYS A 603 -155.74 0.99 95.36
N GLU A 604 -154.53 1.49 95.56
CA GLU A 604 -153.69 1.07 96.71
C GLU A 604 -154.38 1.33 98.05
N LYS A 605 -155.19 2.39 98.14
CA LYS A 605 -156.01 2.70 99.31
C LYS A 605 -157.15 1.70 99.56
N GLU A 606 -157.71 1.10 98.51
CA GLU A 606 -158.75 0.06 98.61
C GLU A 606 -158.12 -1.28 99.03
N ASP A 607 -157.02 -1.68 98.37
CA ASP A 607 -156.35 -2.96 98.62
C ASP A 607 -155.69 -3.04 100.01
N LEU A 608 -155.09 -1.95 100.50
CA LEU A 608 -154.41 -1.93 101.82
C LEU A 608 -155.34 -2.23 103.00
N ASN A 609 -156.61 -1.84 102.93
CA ASN A 609 -157.60 -2.20 103.96
C ASN A 609 -158.08 -3.66 103.80
N GLY A 610 -158.17 -4.17 102.56
CA GLY A 610 -158.52 -5.56 102.31
C GLY A 610 -157.51 -6.54 102.92
N GLN A 611 -156.22 -6.28 102.76
CA GLN A 611 -155.14 -7.19 103.17
C GLN A 611 -155.01 -7.39 104.70
N ARG A 612 -155.63 -6.55 105.55
CA ARG A 612 -155.58 -6.73 107.02
C ARG A 612 -156.67 -7.64 107.59
N THR A 613 -157.65 -8.08 106.79
CA THR A 613 -158.89 -8.67 107.34
C THR A 613 -159.03 -10.19 107.16
N ARG A 614 -158.13 -10.85 106.41
CA ARG A 614 -158.18 -12.32 106.23
C ARG A 614 -156.78 -12.94 106.20
N CYS A 615 -156.61 -13.93 107.08
CA CYS A 615 -155.39 -14.68 107.37
C CYS A 615 -154.26 -13.88 108.06
N LEU A 616 -153.74 -14.31 109.21
CA LEU A 616 -154.29 -15.29 110.18
C LEU A 616 -153.66 -15.04 111.56
#